data_AF-V8P4V3-F1
#
_entry.id   AF-V8P4V3-F1
#
_cell.length_a   1.000
_cell.length_b   1.000
_cell.length_c   1.000
_cell.angle_alpha   90.00
_cell.angle_beta   90.00
_cell.angle_gamma   90.00
#
_symmetry.space_group_name_H-M   'P 1'
#
loop_
_entity.id
_entity.type
_entity.pdbx_description
1 polymer ?
#
loop_
_entity_poly.entity_id
_entity_poly.type
_entity_poly.pdbx_seq_one_letter_code
_entity_poly.pdbx_strand_id
1 'polypeptide(L)'
;MASGASEARASMATLPGVTERICVITIADAHPLLQKEKPIKSINYQISANCNRLQNKVSGKSKRGAQFLTELAPLCRILCSDGEEYTIYSCIRGKLIEVNENILENPSLLQEKPSTEGYIAVVLPKFEESKKVTQGLLTREEYEEFLSKRFNSTALCNTKKENSAEV
;
A
#
# COMPACT_ATOMS: atom_id res chain seq x y z
N MET A 1 1.15 19.31 -10.87
CA MET A 1 2.08 18.17 -11.05
C MET A 1 1.41 16.97 -10.42
N ALA A 2 1.23 15.90 -11.20
CA ALA A 2 0.23 14.87 -10.96
C ALA A 2 0.39 14.16 -9.61
N SER A 3 -0.74 14.12 -8.91
CA SER A 3 -1.17 13.22 -7.84
C SER A 3 -0.50 11.84 -7.86
N GLY A 4 0.36 11.58 -6.89
CA GLY A 4 0.83 10.23 -6.56
C GLY A 4 0.60 9.96 -5.08
N ALA A 5 -0.63 10.17 -4.59
CA ALA A 5 -0.97 9.75 -3.25
C ALA A 5 -0.91 8.22 -3.23
N SER A 6 0.04 7.70 -2.48
CA SER A 6 0.27 6.29 -2.22
C SER A 6 -0.92 5.67 -1.49
N GLU A 7 -1.92 5.21 -2.23
CA GLU A 7 -3.16 4.63 -1.68
C GLU A 7 -2.97 3.13 -1.37
N ALA A 8 -2.01 2.85 -0.48
CA ALA A 8 -1.86 1.54 0.14
C ALA A 8 -2.66 1.51 1.44
N ARG A 9 -3.41 0.42 1.65
CA ARG A 9 -4.19 0.18 2.87
C ARG A 9 -3.38 -0.72 3.80
N ALA A 10 -3.11 -0.25 5.02
CA ALA A 10 -2.51 -1.08 6.06
C ALA A 10 -3.63 -1.61 6.97
N SER A 11 -3.83 -2.92 7.01
CA SER A 11 -4.78 -3.58 7.90
C SER A 11 -4.04 -4.29 9.02
N MET A 12 -4.37 -3.98 10.27
CA MET A 12 -3.75 -4.59 11.43
C MET A 12 -4.46 -5.91 11.76
N ALA A 13 -3.69 -7.01 11.86
CA ALA A 13 -4.20 -8.30 12.29
C ALA A 13 -3.61 -8.66 13.66
N THR A 14 -4.48 -9.00 14.61
CA THR A 14 -4.09 -9.55 15.91
C THR A 14 -4.47 -11.01 15.93
N LEU A 15 -3.47 -11.91 15.95
CA LEU A 15 -3.73 -13.33 16.10
C LEU A 15 -3.98 -13.66 17.58
N PRO A 16 -5.02 -14.43 17.91
CA PRO A 16 -5.29 -14.82 19.29
C PRO A 16 -4.09 -15.62 19.83
N GLY A 17 -3.52 -15.17 20.96
CA GLY A 17 -2.37 -15.81 21.60
C GLY A 17 -1.00 -15.25 21.23
N VAL A 18 -0.91 -14.20 20.40
CA VAL A 18 0.37 -13.56 20.02
C VAL A 18 0.41 -12.13 20.56
N THR A 19 1.45 -11.80 21.33
CA THR A 19 1.66 -10.45 21.92
C THR A 19 2.11 -9.42 20.89
N GLU A 20 2.65 -9.87 19.76
CA GLU A 20 3.11 -9.04 18.66
C GLU A 20 1.98 -8.84 17.63
N ARG A 21 1.63 -7.59 17.37
CA ARG A 21 0.68 -7.22 16.30
C ARG A 21 1.39 -7.24 14.95
N ILE A 22 0.78 -7.85 13.94
CA ILE A 22 1.26 -7.79 12.56
C ILE A 22 0.38 -6.85 11.75
N CYS A 23 0.97 -6.22 10.74
CA CYS A 23 0.25 -5.37 9.80
C CYS A 23 0.41 -5.95 8.40
N VAL A 24 -0.73 -6.19 7.76
CA VAL A 24 -0.79 -6.62 6.36
C VAL A 24 -1.02 -5.38 5.52
N ILE A 25 -0.13 -5.16 4.55
CA ILE A 25 -0.25 -4.08 3.59
C ILE A 25 -0.92 -4.63 2.34
N THR A 26 -2.05 -4.04 2.00
CA THR A 26 -2.84 -4.34 0.80
C THR A 26 -2.99 -3.07 -0.02
N ILE A 27 -3.48 -3.21 -1.24
CA ILE A 27 -3.91 -2.05 -2.01
C ILE A 27 -5.24 -1.52 -1.46
N ALA A 28 -5.48 -0.22 -1.55
CA ALA A 28 -6.74 0.37 -1.12
C ALA A 28 -7.80 0.28 -2.23
N ASP A 29 -9.07 0.10 -1.86
CA ASP A 29 -10.19 -0.04 -2.80
C ASP A 29 -10.38 1.22 -3.68
N ALA A 30 -9.97 2.38 -3.17
CA ALA A 30 -10.00 3.63 -3.91
C ALA A 30 -8.83 3.82 -4.89
N HIS A 31 -7.85 2.90 -4.89
CA HIS A 31 -6.69 3.02 -5.76
C HIS A 31 -7.14 2.92 -7.24
N PRO A 32 -6.58 3.73 -8.16
CA PRO A 32 -6.92 3.70 -9.58
C PRO A 32 -6.82 2.32 -10.25
N LEU A 33 -5.97 1.44 -9.70
CA LEU A 33 -5.83 0.05 -10.14
C LEU A 33 -7.10 -0.77 -9.94
N LEU A 34 -7.82 -0.56 -8.84
CA LEU A 34 -9.10 -1.22 -8.55
C LEU A 34 -10.26 -0.44 -9.17
N GLN A 35 -10.28 0.88 -9.02
CA GLN A 35 -11.40 1.71 -9.54
C GLN A 35 -11.57 1.65 -11.05
N LYS A 36 -10.48 1.53 -11.81
CA LYS A 36 -10.50 1.48 -13.27
C LYS A 36 -10.28 0.06 -13.81
N GLU A 37 -10.20 -0.94 -12.93
CA GLU A 37 -9.94 -2.35 -13.25
C GLU A 37 -8.81 -2.51 -14.29
N LYS A 38 -7.73 -1.74 -14.11
CA LYS A 38 -6.67 -1.65 -15.13
C LYS A 38 -5.86 -2.95 -15.17
N PRO A 39 -5.64 -3.57 -16.34
CA PRO A 39 -4.82 -4.76 -16.41
C PRO A 39 -3.38 -4.44 -16.03
N ILE A 40 -2.90 -5.09 -14.96
CA ILE A 40 -1.54 -4.96 -14.46
C ILE A 40 -0.61 -5.74 -15.38
N LYS A 41 0.42 -5.07 -15.89
CA LYS A 41 1.41 -5.66 -16.79
C LYS A 41 2.51 -6.38 -16.03
N SER A 42 3.03 -5.76 -14.97
CA SER A 42 4.08 -6.35 -14.14
C SER A 42 4.16 -5.66 -12.80
N ILE A 43 4.60 -6.40 -11.78
CA ILE A 43 4.89 -5.87 -10.45
C ILE A 43 6.38 -6.06 -10.18
N ASN A 44 7.02 -5.08 -9.57
CA ASN A 44 8.44 -5.09 -9.28
C ASN A 44 8.71 -4.76 -7.81
N TYR A 45 9.33 -5.70 -7.09
CA TYR A 45 9.76 -5.55 -5.70
C TYR A 45 11.21 -5.03 -5.57
N GLN A 46 11.89 -4.79 -6.69
CA GLN A 46 13.20 -4.14 -6.72
C GLN A 46 13.03 -2.63 -6.63
N ILE A 47 13.31 -2.08 -5.45
CA ILE A 47 13.14 -0.66 -5.16
C ILE A 47 14.36 0.13 -5.61
N SER A 48 15.56 -0.45 -5.48
CA SER A 48 16.80 0.12 -5.99
C SER A 48 17.77 -0.98 -6.44
N ALA A 49 18.85 -0.60 -7.13
CA ALA A 49 19.87 -1.54 -7.61
C ALA A 49 20.47 -2.41 -6.50
N ASN A 50 20.51 -1.90 -5.26
CA ASN A 50 21.03 -2.60 -4.07
C ASN A 50 19.94 -3.00 -3.06
N CYS A 51 18.65 -2.79 -3.37
CA CYS A 51 17.56 -3.08 -2.45
C CYS A 51 16.44 -3.83 -3.18
N ASN A 52 16.52 -5.15 -3.13
CA ASN A 52 15.44 -6.04 -3.52
C ASN A 52 14.72 -6.54 -2.25
N ARG A 53 13.41 -6.33 -2.17
CA ARG A 53 12.61 -6.77 -1.02
C ARG A 53 12.36 -8.29 -1.01
N LEU A 54 12.48 -8.95 -2.16
CA LEU A 54 12.39 -10.41 -2.27
C LEU A 54 13.58 -11.12 -1.60
N GLN A 55 14.73 -10.46 -1.47
CA GLN A 55 15.91 -11.02 -0.81
C GLN A 55 15.87 -10.90 0.72
N ASN A 56 14.71 -10.58 1.30
CA ASN A 56 14.54 -10.40 2.74
C ASN A 56 14.62 -11.76 3.46
N LYS A 57 15.84 -12.19 3.80
CA LYS A 57 16.10 -13.46 4.49
C LYS A 57 15.88 -13.31 6.00
N VAL A 58 14.61 -13.30 6.41
CA VAL A 58 14.23 -13.25 7.83
C VAL A 58 14.42 -14.63 8.46
N SER A 59 15.26 -14.73 9.50
CA SER A 59 15.48 -16.00 10.21
C SER A 59 15.52 -15.84 11.73
N GLY A 60 15.04 -16.88 12.44
CA GLY A 60 15.05 -17.01 13.89
C GLY A 60 14.00 -16.18 14.64
N LYS A 61 13.81 -16.47 15.94
CA LYS A 61 12.82 -15.84 16.83
C LYS A 61 12.93 -14.31 16.94
N SER A 62 14.13 -13.76 16.70
CA SER A 62 14.38 -12.31 16.74
C SER A 62 14.17 -11.60 15.39
N LYS A 63 13.79 -12.37 14.34
CA LYS A 63 13.64 -11.88 12.97
C LYS A 63 14.93 -11.19 12.50
N ARG A 64 16.08 -11.86 12.71
CA ARG A 64 17.40 -11.37 12.30
C ARG A 64 17.48 -11.43 10.77
N GLY A 65 17.98 -10.37 10.15
CA GLY A 65 18.03 -10.20 8.69
C GLY A 65 16.82 -9.48 8.09
N ALA A 66 15.77 -9.21 8.88
CA ALA A 66 14.62 -8.45 8.40
C ALA A 66 14.98 -7.00 8.07
N GLN A 67 14.64 -6.56 6.86
CA GLN A 67 14.75 -5.15 6.47
C GLN A 67 13.80 -4.29 7.31
N PHE A 68 14.29 -3.16 7.80
CA PHE A 68 13.46 -2.18 8.49
C PHE A 68 12.86 -1.20 7.47
N LEU A 69 11.55 -1.00 7.56
CA LEU A 69 10.76 -0.10 6.74
C LEU A 69 10.36 1.13 7.53
N THR A 70 10.31 2.26 6.82
CA THR A 70 9.71 3.52 7.27
C THR A 70 8.35 3.71 6.61
N GLU A 71 7.54 4.66 7.08
CA GLU A 71 6.21 4.95 6.51
C GLU A 71 6.26 5.25 5.00
N LEU A 72 7.30 5.97 4.57
CA LEU A 72 7.55 6.35 3.18
C LEU A 72 8.46 5.36 2.44
N ALA A 73 8.68 4.16 2.99
CA ALA A 73 9.49 3.16 2.31
C ALA A 73 8.69 2.56 1.14
N PRO A 74 9.21 2.60 -0.10
CA PRO A 74 8.54 1.99 -1.25
C PRO A 74 8.55 0.48 -1.09
N LEU A 75 7.43 -0.22 -1.26
CA LEU A 75 7.31 -1.68 -1.18
C LEU A 75 7.46 -2.36 -2.54
N CYS A 76 6.69 -1.89 -3.52
CA CYS A 76 6.74 -2.38 -4.89
C CYS A 76 6.29 -1.29 -5.87
N ARG A 77 6.62 -1.50 -7.14
CA ARG A 77 6.17 -0.69 -8.28
C ARG A 77 5.26 -1.55 -9.15
N ILE A 78 4.07 -1.05 -9.45
CA ILE A 78 3.08 -1.72 -10.27
C ILE A 78 3.01 -0.98 -11.61
N LEU A 79 3.32 -1.68 -12.69
CA LEU A 79 3.21 -1.16 -14.05
C LEU A 79 1.90 -1.63 -14.67
N CYS A 80 1.06 -0.70 -15.10
CA CYS A 80 -0.16 -0.98 -15.87
C CYS A 80 0.14 -1.22 -17.34
N SER A 81 -0.77 -1.89 -18.03
CA SER A 81 -0.70 -2.07 -19.48
C SER A 81 -0.78 -0.72 -20.23
N ASP A 82 -1.41 0.29 -19.63
CA ASP A 82 -1.48 1.66 -20.14
C ASP A 82 -0.14 2.42 -20.09
N GLY A 83 0.90 1.83 -19.47
CA GLY A 83 2.20 2.48 -19.27
C GLY A 83 2.31 3.33 -18.00
N GLU A 84 1.25 3.44 -17.21
CA GLU A 84 1.29 4.11 -15.91
C GLU A 84 1.97 3.23 -14.85
N GLU A 85 2.85 3.84 -14.03
CA GLU A 85 3.52 3.18 -12.91
C GLU A 85 3.02 3.73 -11.56
N TYR A 86 2.63 2.84 -10.66
CA TYR A 86 2.18 3.15 -9.32
C TYR A 86 3.15 2.58 -8.28
N THR A 87 3.67 3.43 -7.40
CA THR A 87 4.53 2.98 -6.30
C THR A 87 3.70 2.80 -5.04
N ILE A 88 3.74 1.60 -4.47
CA ILE A 88 3.09 1.26 -3.20
C ILE A 88 4.09 1.50 -2.07
N TYR A 89 3.64 2.06 -0.96
CA TYR A 89 4.47 2.39 0.19
C TYR A 89 4.01 1.62 1.43
N SER A 90 4.90 1.50 2.41
CA SER A 90 4.62 0.71 3.62
C SER A 90 3.55 1.35 4.50
N CYS A 91 3.40 2.68 4.50
CA CYS A 91 2.50 3.46 5.36
C CYS A 91 2.75 3.33 6.87
N ILE A 92 3.59 2.37 7.29
CA ILE A 92 3.91 2.09 8.69
C ILE A 92 5.41 1.80 8.84
N ARG A 93 5.94 2.04 10.04
CA ARG A 93 7.31 1.66 10.39
C ARG A 93 7.35 0.26 10.99
N GLY A 94 8.30 -0.56 10.57
CA GLY A 94 8.41 -1.91 11.09
C GLY A 94 9.41 -2.78 10.36
N LYS A 95 9.59 -4.02 10.83
CA LYS A 95 10.39 -5.03 10.14
C LYS A 95 9.54 -5.69 9.06
N LEU A 96 10.00 -5.68 7.82
CA LEU A 96 9.41 -6.47 6.75
C LEU A 96 9.57 -7.96 7.10
N ILE A 97 8.45 -8.67 7.20
CA ILE A 97 8.45 -10.11 7.49
C ILE A 97 8.40 -10.87 6.18
N GLU A 98 7.47 -10.49 5.32
CA GLU A 98 7.15 -11.23 4.11
C GLU A 98 6.66 -10.28 3.02
N VAL A 99 6.91 -10.63 1.77
CA VAL A 99 6.32 -10.00 0.58
C VAL A 99 5.64 -11.09 -0.22
N ASN A 100 4.51 -10.77 -0.83
CA ASN A 100 3.77 -11.75 -1.61
C ASN A 100 4.38 -11.88 -3.01
N GLU A 101 5.04 -12.99 -3.28
CA GLU A 101 5.56 -13.27 -4.62
C GLU A 101 4.49 -13.80 -5.58
N ASN A 102 3.36 -14.31 -5.07
CA ASN A 102 2.29 -14.87 -5.90
C ASN A 102 1.65 -13.82 -6.81
N ILE A 103 1.65 -12.53 -6.41
CA ILE A 103 1.13 -11.45 -7.26
C ILE A 103 2.05 -11.17 -8.46
N LEU A 104 3.32 -11.60 -8.41
CA LEU A 104 4.22 -11.50 -9.56
C LEU A 104 3.82 -12.49 -10.65
N GLU A 105 3.38 -13.69 -10.24
CA GLU A 105 2.88 -14.71 -11.16
C GLU A 105 1.45 -14.40 -11.62
N ASN A 106 0.59 -14.00 -10.69
CA ASN A 106 -0.83 -13.71 -10.92
C ASN A 106 -1.20 -12.32 -10.38
N PRO A 107 -0.97 -11.24 -11.16
CA PRO A 107 -1.25 -9.88 -10.69
C PRO A 107 -2.75 -9.61 -10.53
N SER A 108 -3.62 -10.41 -11.14
CA SER A 108 -5.09 -10.35 -10.96
C SER A 108 -5.52 -10.54 -9.50
N LEU A 109 -4.70 -11.23 -8.67
CA LEU A 109 -4.99 -11.43 -7.25
C LEU A 109 -5.13 -10.11 -6.47
N LEU A 110 -4.40 -9.06 -6.89
CA LEU A 110 -4.53 -7.72 -6.29
C LEU A 110 -5.92 -7.12 -6.49
N GLN A 111 -6.60 -7.48 -7.57
CA GLN A 111 -7.92 -6.95 -7.92
C GLN A 111 -9.03 -7.85 -7.41
N GLU A 112 -8.91 -9.17 -7.60
CA GLU A 112 -9.93 -10.13 -7.18
C GLU A 112 -9.99 -10.30 -5.66
N LYS A 113 -8.82 -10.32 -5.01
CA LYS A 113 -8.69 -10.71 -3.59
C LYS A 113 -7.69 -9.83 -2.82
N PRO A 114 -7.83 -8.50 -2.82
CA PRO A 114 -6.88 -7.59 -2.16
C PRO A 114 -6.73 -7.86 -0.65
N SER A 115 -7.77 -8.37 0.01
CA SER A 115 -7.79 -8.61 1.47
C SER A 115 -7.28 -10.00 1.89
N THR A 116 -7.12 -10.94 0.96
CA THR A 116 -6.69 -12.31 1.25
C THR A 116 -5.41 -12.65 0.50
N GLU A 117 -5.51 -13.21 -0.71
CA GLU A 117 -4.34 -13.70 -1.47
C GLU A 117 -3.60 -12.59 -2.22
N GLY A 118 -4.22 -11.41 -2.37
CA GLY A 118 -3.66 -10.21 -3.00
C GLY A 118 -3.01 -9.24 -2.03
N TYR A 119 -2.54 -9.70 -0.86
CA TYR A 119 -1.73 -8.83 0.00
C TYR A 119 -0.38 -8.52 -0.66
N ILE A 120 0.23 -7.39 -0.31
CA ILE A 120 1.50 -6.94 -0.92
C ILE A 120 2.68 -7.31 -0.04
N ALA A 121 2.57 -7.01 1.26
CA ALA A 121 3.62 -7.25 2.24
C ALA A 121 3.04 -7.42 3.65
N VAL A 122 3.76 -8.17 4.49
CA VAL A 122 3.48 -8.29 5.92
C VAL A 122 4.62 -7.61 6.68
N VAL A 123 4.26 -6.65 7.51
CA VAL A 123 5.18 -5.83 8.28
C VAL A 123 4.89 -5.99 9.76
N LEU A 124 5.96 -6.15 10.54
CA LEU A 124 5.90 -6.20 11.99
C LEU A 124 6.33 -4.86 12.59
N PRO A 125 5.39 -4.04 13.09
CA PRO A 125 5.74 -2.85 13.85
C PRO A 125 6.50 -3.21 15.13
N LYS A 126 7.35 -2.30 15.62
CA LYS A 126 7.98 -2.45 16.94
C LYS A 126 6.91 -2.40 18.03
N PHE A 127 7.09 -3.17 19.10
CA PHE A 127 6.12 -3.23 20.20
C PHE A 127 5.80 -1.85 20.82
N GLU A 128 6.81 -1.02 21.08
CA GLU A 128 6.62 0.34 21.62
C GLU A 128 5.90 1.28 20.64
N GLU A 129 6.16 1.11 19.34
CA GLU A 129 5.54 1.94 18.29
C GLU A 129 4.17 1.40 17.86
N SER A 130 3.83 0.13 18.15
CA SER A 130 2.58 -0.50 17.73
C SER A 130 1.35 0.32 18.16
N LYS A 131 1.39 0.92 19.37
CA LYS A 131 0.34 1.81 19.88
C LYS A 131 0.24 3.12 19.08
N LYS A 132 1.38 3.72 18.72
CA LYS A 132 1.45 4.95 17.91
C LYS A 132 1.03 4.70 16.47
N VAL A 133 1.48 3.58 15.89
CA VAL A 133 1.06 3.14 14.54
C VAL A 133 -0.45 2.95 14.50
N THR A 134 -1.07 2.39 15.55
CA THR A 134 -2.54 2.26 15.62
C THR A 134 -3.25 3.62 15.64
N GLN A 135 -2.65 4.66 16.24
CA GLN A 135 -3.22 6.01 16.30
C GLN A 135 -3.00 6.82 15.01
N GLY A 136 -1.97 6.50 14.23
CA GLY A 136 -1.68 7.19 12.96
C GLY A 136 -2.42 6.61 11.76
N LEU A 137 -3.08 5.46 11.91
CA LEU A 137 -3.91 4.84 10.87
C LEU A 137 -5.35 5.35 11.00
N LEU A 138 -5.92 5.73 9.86
CA LEU A 138 -7.34 6.11 9.77
C LEU A 138 -8.21 4.90 10.10
N THR A 139 -9.28 5.12 10.88
CA THR A 139 -10.35 4.11 10.99
C THR A 139 -11.07 3.96 9.65
N ARG A 140 -11.90 2.92 9.53
CA ARG A 140 -12.69 2.71 8.32
C ARG A 140 -13.60 3.91 8.03
N GLU A 141 -14.25 4.44 9.06
CA GLU A 141 -15.15 5.59 8.96
C GLU A 141 -14.40 6.85 8.56
N GLU A 142 -13.25 7.12 9.19
CA GLU A 142 -12.38 8.26 8.84
C GLU A 142 -11.85 8.15 7.41
N TYR A 143 -11.54 6.93 6.95
CA TYR A 143 -11.12 6.67 5.58
C TYR A 143 -12.28 6.93 4.59
N GLU A 144 -13.50 6.46 4.88
CA GLU A 144 -14.69 6.71 4.05
C GLU A 144 -15.02 8.22 4.00
N GLU A 145 -14.87 8.95 5.11
CA GLU A 145 -14.98 10.41 5.13
C GLU A 145 -13.89 11.08 4.30
N PHE A 146 -12.64 10.63 4.43
CA PHE A 146 -11.52 11.19 3.67
C PHE A 146 -11.71 10.99 2.17
N LEU A 147 -12.20 9.81 1.76
CA LEU A 147 -12.58 9.53 0.37
C LEU A 147 -13.70 10.46 -0.08
N SER A 148 -14.76 10.61 0.71
CA SER A 148 -15.91 11.47 0.37
C SER A 148 -15.50 12.94 0.21
N LYS A 149 -14.66 13.46 1.11
CA LYS A 149 -14.09 14.81 1.03
C LYS A 149 -13.22 14.98 -0.23
N ARG A 150 -12.44 13.96 -0.60
CA ARG A 150 -11.62 13.99 -1.82
C ARG A 150 -12.47 13.97 -3.09
N PHE A 151 -13.47 13.11 -3.18
CA PHE A 151 -14.37 13.07 -4.34
C PHE A 151 -15.11 14.40 -4.54
N ASN A 152 -15.61 15.00 -3.46
CA ASN A 152 -16.25 16.32 -3.51
C ASN A 152 -15.28 17.44 -3.92
N SER A 153 -14.03 17.38 -3.46
CA SER A 153 -12.99 18.36 -3.82
C SER A 153 -12.56 18.24 -5.30
N THR A 154 -12.56 17.02 -5.84
CA THR A 154 -12.21 16.76 -7.25
C THR A 154 -13.35 17.19 -8.19
N ALA A 155 -14.61 17.13 -7.74
CA ALA A 155 -15.75 17.67 -8.48
C ALA A 155 -15.74 19.22 -8.53
N LEU A 156 -15.32 19.89 -7.46
CA LEU A 156 -15.24 21.35 -7.38
C LEU A 156 -14.08 21.97 -8.18
N CYS A 157 -13.02 21.21 -8.51
CA CYS A 157 -11.93 21.74 -9.32
C CYS A 157 -12.18 21.66 -10.84
N ASN A 158 -13.12 20.84 -11.29
CA ASN A 158 -13.46 20.74 -12.72
C ASN A 158 -14.37 21.88 -13.19
N THR A 159 -15.21 22.43 -12.32
CA THR A 159 -16.10 23.56 -12.66
C THR A 159 -15.40 24.92 -12.74
N LYS A 160 -14.12 25.03 -12.33
CA LYS A 160 -13.34 26.27 -12.45
C LYS A 160 -12.47 26.36 -13.72
N LYS A 161 -12.43 25.33 -14.57
CA LYS A 161 -11.64 25.36 -15.82
C LYS A 161 -12.43 25.70 -17.08
N GLU A 162 -13.76 25.79 -17.03
CA GLU A 162 -14.58 26.14 -18.21
C GLU A 162 -14.98 27.62 -18.32
N ASN A 163 -14.65 28.49 -17.35
CA ASN A 163 -15.01 29.93 -17.41
C ASN A 163 -13.80 30.89 -17.41
N SER A 164 -12.72 30.59 -18.13
CA SER A 164 -11.65 31.58 -18.36
C SER A 164 -11.09 31.57 -19.79
N ALA A 165 -11.85 31.06 -20.75
CA ALA A 165 -11.67 31.38 -22.17
C ALA A 165 -13.00 31.96 -22.68
N GLU A 166 -12.95 33.14 -23.31
CA GLU A 166 -14.06 34.03 -23.70
C GLU A 166 -14.67 34.82 -22.51
N VAL A 167 -14.58 36.16 -22.40
CA VAL A 167 -14.37 37.27 -23.35
C VAL A 167 -13.62 38.40 -22.63
#